data_AF-A0A8J6U5J4-F1
#
_entry.id   AF-A0A8J6U5J4-F1
#
_cell.length_a   1.000
_cell.length_b   1.000
_cell.length_c   1.000
_cell.angle_alpha   90.00
_cell.angle_beta   90.00
_cell.angle_gamma   90.00
#
_symmetry.space_group_name_H-M   'P 1'
#
loop_
_entity.id
_entity.type
_entity.pdbx_description
1 polymer ?
#
loop_
_entity_poly.entity_id
_entity_poly.type
_entity_poly.pdbx_seq_one_letter_code
_entity_poly.pdbx_strand_id
1 'polypeptide(L)'
;MIKKILGVGAILMSLVSCHTGHENDYIILRGKVLNPQADDLKLMSLVYSNSKYIPINEDGTFVDTLQVEADNVMLYYGSKLTYMYLQAGDNIELNFDANNYDETVNFSGTGAAYNNYLLEKQKVSKDILKGVGNVYLLPENEFKKKQQEIVLASFKLLETTQGLPSEYIDKERRNIRYSYLSRLNEFEGSHAYYSKTKDFKVSEGFLKELEELNYNNAEDYFFSSNYGRLVGNYCTEHARKLSDSIEIDQDVAYLKAVNTLSNQTIKNILCYKSAKYGITYTSDLEGYYAEYLKGSTDEVNNKEIEESYLALKTVTKGQPSPKFEGYENIDGTTTSLDDLKGKYVYIDVWATWCGPCKAEIPYLKEVEKQYHDKNIEFVSISVDTPNNRDKWKAMVEEKELGGIQLLADNAFDSKFVQDYLIKGIPRFILLDPQGNIVTANAPRPSNEKLVALFDELKL
;
A
#
# COMPACT_ATOMS: atom_id res chain seq x y z
N MET A 1 -25.25 -9.22 -61.96
CA MET A 1 -25.67 -9.03 -60.56
C MET A 1 -25.69 -10.41 -59.90
N ILE A 2 -24.52 -10.96 -59.57
CA ILE A 2 -23.84 -10.93 -58.26
C ILE A 2 -24.68 -11.55 -57.13
N LYS A 3 -24.27 -12.77 -56.81
CA LYS A 3 -24.57 -13.60 -55.63
C LYS A 3 -24.39 -12.82 -54.32
N LYS A 4 -25.20 -13.13 -53.30
CA LYS A 4 -24.72 -13.19 -51.91
C LYS A 4 -25.23 -14.47 -51.25
N ILE A 5 -24.27 -15.36 -51.06
CA ILE A 5 -24.28 -16.54 -50.22
C ILE A 5 -24.17 -16.03 -48.77
N LEU A 6 -25.11 -16.39 -47.90
CA LEU A 6 -24.95 -16.28 -46.45
C LEU A 6 -24.75 -17.70 -45.93
N GLY A 7 -23.48 -18.12 -45.92
CA GLY A 7 -23.05 -19.30 -45.20
C GLY A 7 -22.92 -18.94 -43.72
N VAL A 8 -23.74 -19.57 -42.88
CA VAL A 8 -23.52 -19.59 -41.44
C VAL A 8 -22.40 -20.60 -41.19
N GLY A 9 -21.17 -20.11 -41.14
CA GLY A 9 -20.02 -20.89 -40.69
C GLY A 9 -20.09 -21.02 -39.18
N ALA A 10 -20.36 -22.22 -38.68
CA ALA A 10 -20.16 -22.57 -37.28
C ALA A 10 -18.65 -22.50 -37.01
N ILE A 11 -18.22 -21.45 -36.29
CA ILE A 11 -16.88 -21.39 -35.73
C ILE A 11 -16.88 -22.37 -34.55
N LEU A 12 -16.31 -23.56 -34.78
CA LEU A 12 -15.88 -24.44 -33.71
C LEU A 12 -14.83 -23.68 -32.88
N MET A 13 -15.24 -23.15 -31.74
CA MET A 13 -14.32 -22.81 -30.65
C MET A 13 -13.76 -24.13 -30.13
N SER A 14 -12.53 -24.47 -30.53
CA SER A 14 -11.74 -25.50 -29.88
C SER A 14 -11.34 -24.99 -28.49
N LEU A 15 -12.21 -25.25 -27.51
CA LEU A 15 -11.83 -25.28 -26.09
C LEU A 15 -10.84 -26.42 -25.91
N VAL A 16 -9.55 -26.12 -25.98
CA VAL A 16 -8.54 -26.98 -25.36
C VAL A 16 -8.53 -26.59 -23.88
N SER A 17 -9.55 -27.03 -23.16
CA SER A 17 -9.54 -27.09 -21.71
C SER A 17 -8.92 -28.43 -21.32
N CYS A 18 -7.63 -28.41 -20.98
CA CYS A 18 -7.07 -29.43 -20.12
C CYS A 18 -7.45 -29.08 -18.67
N HIS A 19 -8.71 -29.29 -18.30
CA HIS A 19 -9.07 -29.39 -16.89
C HIS A 19 -8.66 -30.77 -16.39
N THR A 20 -7.54 -30.84 -15.67
CA THR A 20 -7.43 -31.81 -14.59
C THR A 20 -8.27 -31.26 -13.44
N GLY A 21 -9.52 -31.72 -13.33
CA GLY A 21 -10.45 -31.28 -12.30
C GLY A 21 -9.93 -31.61 -10.90
N HIS A 22 -9.70 -30.58 -10.10
CA HIS A 22 -9.78 -30.73 -8.66
C HIS A 22 -11.27 -30.89 -8.33
N GLU A 23 -11.65 -31.94 -7.57
CA GLU A 23 -13.05 -32.23 -7.22
C GLU A 23 -13.74 -31.09 -6.44
N ASN A 24 -12.97 -30.15 -5.90
CA ASN A 24 -13.45 -29.01 -5.12
C ASN A 24 -12.74 -27.71 -5.57
N ASP A 25 -13.50 -26.63 -5.73
CA ASP A 25 -13.05 -25.28 -6.08
C ASP A 25 -12.63 -24.44 -4.85
N TYR A 26 -12.45 -25.10 -3.72
CA TYR A 26 -12.15 -24.48 -2.43
C TYR A 26 -10.99 -25.16 -1.70
N ILE A 27 -10.42 -24.47 -0.72
CA ILE A 27 -9.42 -24.98 0.22
C ILE A 27 -10.08 -25.23 1.57
N ILE A 28 -9.76 -26.34 2.24
CA ILE A 28 -10.05 -26.55 3.66
C ILE A 28 -8.77 -26.29 4.44
N LEU A 29 -8.81 -25.34 5.37
CA LEU A 29 -7.76 -25.15 6.38
C LEU A 29 -8.32 -25.50 7.74
N ARG A 30 -7.71 -26.46 8.41
CA ARG A 30 -8.13 -26.92 9.74
C ARG A 30 -6.93 -27.23 10.63
N GLY A 31 -7.19 -27.49 11.90
CA GLY A 31 -6.18 -28.07 12.78
C GLY A 31 -6.40 -27.73 14.24
N LYS A 32 -5.32 -27.80 15.01
CA LYS A 32 -5.36 -27.63 16.46
C LYS A 32 -4.18 -26.81 16.99
N VAL A 33 -4.51 -25.82 17.80
CA VAL A 33 -3.59 -25.04 18.61
C VAL A 33 -3.57 -25.62 20.02
N LEU A 34 -2.43 -26.14 20.45
CA LEU A 34 -2.24 -26.50 21.86
C LEU A 34 -1.91 -25.24 22.65
N ASN A 35 -2.48 -25.14 23.86
CA ASN A 35 -2.32 -24.00 24.78
C ASN A 35 -2.65 -22.64 24.14
N PRO A 36 -3.85 -22.44 23.56
CA PRO A 36 -4.18 -21.20 22.86
C PRO A 36 -4.02 -19.96 23.76
N GLN A 37 -3.46 -18.90 23.18
CA GLN A 37 -3.15 -17.59 23.77
C GLN A 37 -3.74 -16.44 22.92
N ALA A 38 -4.44 -16.78 21.84
CA ALA A 38 -5.19 -15.89 20.97
C ALA A 38 -6.46 -16.60 20.51
N ASP A 39 -7.50 -15.82 20.21
CA ASP A 39 -8.83 -16.32 19.88
C ASP A 39 -9.00 -16.62 18.38
N ASP A 40 -8.05 -16.21 17.53
CA ASP A 40 -8.11 -16.38 16.10
C ASP A 40 -6.74 -16.56 15.42
N LEU A 41 -6.81 -17.03 14.17
CA LEU A 41 -5.75 -16.95 13.17
C LEU A 41 -6.12 -15.86 12.17
N LYS A 42 -5.14 -15.02 11.78
CA LYS A 42 -5.33 -14.05 10.70
C LYS A 42 -4.58 -14.50 9.44
N LEU A 43 -5.32 -14.80 8.39
CA LEU A 43 -4.81 -15.00 7.03
C LEU A 43 -4.79 -13.66 6.28
N MET A 44 -3.68 -13.34 5.64
CA MET A 44 -3.54 -12.16 4.80
C MET A 44 -2.92 -12.55 3.46
N SER A 45 -3.62 -12.25 2.36
CA SER A 45 -3.09 -12.48 1.02
C SER A 45 -1.91 -11.54 0.75
N LEU A 46 -0.88 -12.06 0.09
CA LEU A 46 0.28 -11.28 -0.32
C LEU A 46 0.01 -10.45 -1.59
N VAL A 47 -1.11 -10.72 -2.27
CA VAL A 47 -1.51 -10.05 -3.52
C VAL A 47 -2.71 -9.16 -3.29
N TYR A 48 -3.76 -9.73 -2.72
CA TYR A 48 -5.04 -9.10 -2.48
C TYR A 48 -4.96 -8.52 -1.06
N SER A 49 -5.08 -7.21 -0.88
CA SER A 49 -4.87 -6.58 0.44
C SER A 49 -6.00 -6.86 1.46
N ASN A 50 -6.67 -8.01 1.36
CA ASN A 50 -7.71 -8.49 2.26
C ASN A 50 -7.11 -9.37 3.38
N SER A 51 -7.84 -9.46 4.49
CA SER A 51 -7.53 -10.37 5.59
C SER A 51 -8.77 -11.17 5.95
N LYS A 52 -8.56 -12.42 6.37
CA LYS A 52 -9.59 -13.32 6.88
C LYS A 52 -9.19 -13.79 8.28
N TYR A 53 -10.14 -13.76 9.20
CA TYR A 53 -9.96 -14.23 10.56
C TYR A 53 -10.64 -15.59 10.71
N ILE A 54 -9.91 -16.57 11.25
CA ILE A 54 -10.40 -17.93 11.51
C ILE A 54 -10.45 -18.10 13.04
N PRO A 55 -11.66 -18.18 13.63
CA PRO A 55 -11.80 -18.38 15.07
C PRO A 55 -11.18 -19.71 15.54
N ILE A 56 -10.59 -19.69 16.72
CA ILE A 56 -10.09 -20.86 17.44
C ILE A 56 -11.11 -21.20 18.53
N ASN A 57 -11.60 -22.44 18.53
CA ASN A 57 -12.53 -22.94 19.54
C ASN A 57 -11.84 -23.06 20.91
N GLU A 58 -12.62 -23.13 21.99
CA GLU A 58 -12.10 -23.30 23.37
C GLU A 58 -11.18 -24.53 23.53
N ASP A 59 -11.41 -25.59 22.75
CA ASP A 59 -10.60 -26.81 22.75
C ASP A 59 -9.33 -26.71 21.88
N GLY A 60 -9.07 -25.53 21.31
CA GLY A 60 -7.94 -25.20 20.44
C GLY A 60 -8.15 -25.58 18.97
N THR A 61 -9.29 -26.17 18.60
CA THR A 61 -9.53 -26.56 17.20
C THR A 61 -9.98 -25.38 16.34
N PHE A 62 -9.70 -25.45 15.04
CA PHE A 62 -10.22 -24.50 14.06
C PHE A 62 -10.47 -25.20 12.72
N VAL A 63 -11.40 -24.65 11.93
CA VAL A 63 -11.68 -25.08 10.57
C VAL A 63 -12.29 -23.93 9.79
N ASP A 64 -11.87 -23.75 8.54
CA ASP A 64 -12.48 -22.82 7.61
C ASP A 64 -12.33 -23.32 6.16
N THR A 65 -13.15 -22.75 5.28
CA THR A 65 -13.14 -22.97 3.84
C THR A 65 -12.78 -21.67 3.11
N LEU A 66 -11.85 -21.73 2.17
CA LEU A 66 -11.37 -20.57 1.40
C LEU A 66 -11.71 -20.73 -0.08
N GLN A 67 -12.29 -19.70 -0.67
CA GLN A 67 -12.73 -19.66 -2.06
C GLN A 67 -11.70 -18.91 -2.91
N VAL A 68 -10.54 -19.54 -3.12
CA VAL A 68 -9.45 -19.00 -3.94
C VAL A 68 -8.82 -20.12 -4.75
N GLU A 69 -8.47 -19.84 -6.02
CA GLU A 69 -7.85 -20.84 -6.91
C GLU A 69 -6.44 -21.20 -6.45
N ALA A 70 -5.59 -20.19 -6.21
CA ALA A 70 -4.30 -20.33 -5.56
C ALA A 70 -3.88 -18.99 -4.95
N ASP A 71 -3.19 -19.02 -3.82
CA ASP A 71 -2.68 -17.80 -3.19
C ASP A 71 -1.46 -18.07 -2.30
N ASN A 72 -0.56 -17.09 -2.25
CA ASN A 72 0.50 -17.04 -1.25
C ASN A 72 0.03 -16.15 -0.12
N VAL A 73 -0.07 -16.69 1.09
CA VAL A 73 -0.65 -15.99 2.24
C VAL A 73 0.33 -15.95 3.40
N MET A 74 0.17 -14.93 4.24
CA MET A 74 0.75 -14.87 5.57
C MET A 74 -0.31 -15.26 6.59
N LEU A 75 -0.03 -16.29 7.37
CA LEU A 75 -0.82 -16.68 8.52
C LEU A 75 -0.18 -16.09 9.79
N TYR A 76 -0.98 -15.37 10.55
CA TYR A 76 -0.61 -14.82 11.85
C TYR A 76 -1.35 -15.53 12.98
N TYR A 77 -0.60 -15.86 14.03
CA TYR A 77 -1.13 -16.25 15.34
C TYR A 77 -0.50 -15.34 16.40
N GLY A 78 -1.26 -14.36 16.88
CA GLY A 78 -0.70 -13.24 17.63
C GLY A 78 0.41 -12.54 16.82
N SER A 79 1.65 -12.55 17.34
CA SER A 79 2.83 -12.00 16.65
C SER A 79 3.62 -13.02 15.82
N LYS A 80 3.23 -14.30 15.85
CA LYS A 80 3.88 -15.37 15.10
C LYS A 80 3.43 -15.33 13.64
N LEU A 81 4.38 -15.44 12.71
CA LEU A 81 4.14 -15.36 11.27
C LEU A 81 4.60 -16.65 10.57
N THR A 82 3.72 -17.23 9.78
CA THR A 82 4.00 -18.37 8.89
C THR A 82 3.58 -18.05 7.46
N TYR A 83 4.46 -18.32 6.50
CA TYR A 83 4.15 -18.20 5.07
C TYR A 83 3.55 -19.48 4.56
N MET A 84 2.46 -19.36 3.79
CA MET A 84 1.75 -20.50 3.23
C MET A 84 1.47 -20.31 1.75
N TYR A 85 1.40 -21.43 1.04
CA TYR A 85 0.85 -21.53 -0.30
C TYR A 85 -0.41 -22.40 -0.23
N LEU A 86 -1.50 -21.87 -0.76
CA LEU A 86 -2.81 -22.50 -0.77
C LEU A 86 -3.25 -22.69 -2.22
N GLN A 87 -3.88 -23.82 -2.53
CA GLN A 87 -4.46 -24.08 -3.84
C GLN A 87 -5.81 -24.82 -3.73
N ALA A 88 -6.76 -24.52 -4.60
CA ALA A 88 -8.05 -25.19 -4.67
C ALA A 88 -7.87 -26.73 -4.71
N GLY A 89 -8.65 -27.43 -3.88
CA GLY A 89 -8.51 -28.87 -3.64
C GLY A 89 -7.58 -29.23 -2.46
N ASP A 90 -6.87 -28.26 -1.87
CA ASP A 90 -6.11 -28.47 -0.65
C ASP A 90 -7.02 -28.72 0.57
N ASN A 91 -6.59 -29.64 1.42
CA ASN A 91 -7.15 -29.96 2.71
C ASN A 91 -5.98 -30.03 3.69
N ILE A 92 -5.62 -28.85 4.17
CA ILE A 92 -4.43 -28.60 4.97
C ILE A 92 -4.79 -28.70 6.44
N GLU A 93 -4.05 -29.51 7.16
CA GLU A 93 -4.11 -29.59 8.60
C GLU A 93 -2.86 -28.95 9.22
N LEU A 94 -3.04 -27.83 9.92
CA LEU A 94 -2.02 -27.04 10.61
C LEU A 94 -2.11 -27.27 12.12
N ASN A 95 -1.07 -27.85 12.70
CA ASN A 95 -1.00 -28.11 14.14
C ASN A 95 0.23 -27.42 14.75
N PHE A 96 0.09 -26.86 15.94
CA PHE A 96 1.21 -26.29 16.71
C PHE A 96 0.86 -26.13 18.20
N ASP A 97 1.90 -25.99 19.04
CA ASP A 97 1.79 -25.55 20.43
C ASP A 97 2.16 -24.08 20.52
N ALA A 98 1.25 -23.24 21.03
CA ALA A 98 1.49 -21.81 21.21
C ALA A 98 2.71 -21.51 22.10
N ASN A 99 2.98 -22.37 23.09
CA ASN A 99 4.13 -22.23 23.98
C ASN A 99 5.47 -22.52 23.27
N ASN A 100 5.44 -23.26 22.16
CA ASN A 100 6.64 -23.66 21.42
C ASN A 100 6.42 -23.63 19.90
N TYR A 101 5.91 -22.51 19.40
CA TYR A 101 5.43 -22.36 18.02
C TYR A 101 6.46 -22.80 16.97
N ASP A 102 7.67 -22.23 17.03
CA ASP A 102 8.69 -22.39 15.99
C ASP A 102 9.19 -23.85 15.84
N GLU A 103 9.11 -24.65 16.91
CA GLU A 103 9.52 -26.07 16.92
C GLU A 103 8.36 -27.03 16.62
N THR A 104 7.12 -26.61 16.80
CA THR A 104 5.95 -27.51 16.74
C THR A 104 5.03 -27.27 15.55
N VAL A 105 5.16 -26.11 14.88
CA VAL A 105 4.38 -25.81 13.67
C VAL A 105 4.64 -26.84 12.58
N ASN A 106 3.58 -27.51 12.14
CA ASN A 106 3.64 -28.55 11.12
C ASN A 106 2.37 -28.55 10.26
N PHE A 107 2.55 -28.97 9.00
CA PHE A 107 1.46 -29.15 8.05
C PHE A 107 1.32 -30.62 7.65
N SER A 108 0.07 -31.08 7.55
CA SER A 108 -0.30 -32.39 7.01
C SER A 108 -1.53 -32.28 6.11
N GLY A 109 -1.92 -33.38 5.47
CA GLY A 109 -3.00 -33.39 4.46
C GLY A 109 -2.52 -33.00 3.05
N THR A 110 -3.47 -32.70 2.16
CA THR A 110 -3.14 -32.20 0.81
C THR A 110 -2.69 -30.75 0.90
N GLY A 111 -1.68 -30.38 0.12
CA GLY A 111 -1.00 -29.07 0.22
C GLY A 111 0.13 -28.99 1.26
N ALA A 112 0.32 -30.02 2.10
CA ALA A 112 1.35 -30.03 3.13
C ALA A 112 2.79 -29.92 2.58
N ALA A 113 3.06 -30.49 1.39
CA ALA A 113 4.40 -30.44 0.79
C ALA A 113 4.87 -28.99 0.55
N TYR A 114 4.00 -28.13 0.00
CA TYR A 114 4.30 -26.71 -0.21
C TYR A 114 4.59 -26.00 1.11
N ASN A 115 3.74 -26.22 2.10
CA ASN A 115 3.79 -25.46 3.35
C ASN A 115 4.94 -25.91 4.26
N ASN A 116 5.26 -27.20 4.30
CA ASN A 116 6.45 -27.71 4.97
C ASN A 116 7.74 -27.23 4.28
N TYR A 117 7.75 -27.17 2.94
CA TYR A 117 8.86 -26.55 2.20
C TYR A 117 9.07 -25.08 2.61
N LEU A 118 8.00 -24.28 2.67
CA LEU A 118 8.07 -22.87 3.04
C LEU A 118 8.55 -22.66 4.49
N LEU A 119 8.11 -23.51 5.44
CA LEU A 119 8.62 -23.51 6.82
C LEU A 119 10.13 -23.74 6.83
N GLU A 120 10.61 -24.78 6.14
CA GLU A 120 12.03 -25.09 6.13
C GLU A 120 12.87 -24.05 5.39
N LYS A 121 12.33 -23.45 4.33
CA LYS A 121 12.98 -22.33 3.63
C LYS A 121 13.19 -21.14 4.57
N GLN A 122 12.20 -20.85 5.42
CA GLN A 122 12.30 -19.79 6.41
C GLN A 122 13.36 -20.12 7.48
N LYS A 123 13.44 -21.37 7.95
CA LYS A 123 14.47 -21.81 8.91
C LYS A 123 15.88 -21.69 8.32
N VAL A 124 16.08 -22.18 7.09
CA VAL A 124 17.36 -22.06 6.37
C VAL A 124 17.83 -20.60 6.27
N SER A 125 16.94 -19.68 5.92
CA SER A 125 17.29 -18.26 5.86
C SER A 125 17.62 -17.67 7.23
N LYS A 126 16.87 -18.03 8.28
CA LYS A 126 17.14 -17.62 9.67
C LYS A 126 18.51 -18.14 10.14
N ASP A 127 18.85 -19.38 9.83
CA ASP A 127 20.11 -20.00 10.25
C ASP A 127 21.32 -19.36 9.58
N ILE A 128 21.24 -19.03 8.29
CA ILE A 128 22.33 -18.34 7.55
C ILE A 128 22.58 -16.94 8.11
N LEU A 129 21.51 -16.28 8.58
CA LEU A 129 21.55 -14.94 9.18
C LEU A 129 21.74 -14.98 10.70
N LYS A 130 21.89 -16.17 11.31
CA LYS A 130 22.05 -16.29 12.76
C LYS A 130 23.31 -15.55 13.22
N GLY A 131 23.15 -14.66 14.18
CA GLY A 131 24.24 -13.82 14.69
C GLY A 131 24.64 -12.67 13.77
N VAL A 132 24.07 -12.58 12.57
CA VAL A 132 24.11 -11.34 11.79
C VAL A 132 23.14 -10.37 12.47
N GLY A 133 23.62 -9.17 12.79
CA GLY A 133 22.76 -8.09 13.27
C GLY A 133 21.80 -7.62 12.19
N ASN A 134 21.66 -6.31 12.02
CA ASN A 134 20.93 -5.81 10.88
C ASN A 134 21.73 -6.06 9.59
N VAL A 135 21.24 -6.95 8.73
CA VAL A 135 21.89 -7.33 7.47
C VAL A 135 22.14 -6.13 6.55
N TYR A 136 21.31 -5.09 6.64
CA TYR A 136 21.47 -3.88 5.85
C TYR A 136 22.59 -2.96 6.35
N LEU A 137 23.22 -3.24 7.49
CA LEU A 137 24.42 -2.53 7.97
C LEU A 137 25.72 -3.17 7.49
N LEU A 138 25.65 -4.32 6.81
CA LEU A 138 26.83 -4.98 6.24
C LEU A 138 27.40 -4.17 5.06
N PRO A 139 28.72 -4.26 4.80
CA PRO A 139 29.30 -3.83 3.54
C PRO A 139 28.61 -4.52 2.34
N GLU A 140 28.50 -3.82 1.21
CA GLU A 140 27.79 -4.30 0.01
C GLU A 140 28.17 -5.72 -0.42
N ASN A 141 29.46 -6.04 -0.43
CA ASN A 141 29.96 -7.37 -0.81
C ASN A 141 29.54 -8.46 0.18
N GLU A 142 29.54 -8.15 1.49
CA GLU A 142 29.12 -9.09 2.52
C GLU A 142 27.60 -9.28 2.51
N PHE A 143 26.85 -8.21 2.31
CA PHE A 143 25.41 -8.25 2.11
C PHE A 143 25.06 -9.15 0.92
N LYS A 144 25.63 -8.89 -0.26
CA LYS A 144 25.40 -9.70 -1.46
C LYS A 144 25.75 -11.16 -1.23
N LYS A 145 26.91 -11.44 -0.64
CA LYS A 145 27.34 -12.80 -0.31
C LYS A 145 26.32 -13.51 0.59
N LYS A 146 25.82 -12.85 1.63
CA LYS A 146 24.80 -13.42 2.51
C LYS A 146 23.49 -13.71 1.79
N GLN A 147 23.04 -12.81 0.91
CA GLN A 147 21.85 -13.05 0.11
C GLN A 147 22.05 -14.21 -0.89
N GLN A 148 23.24 -14.35 -1.48
CA GLN A 148 23.59 -15.46 -2.36
C GLN A 148 23.66 -16.80 -1.60
N GLU A 149 24.18 -16.82 -0.38
CA GLU A 149 24.15 -18.01 0.51
C GLU A 149 22.69 -18.48 0.72
N ILE A 150 21.77 -17.55 0.97
CA ILE A 150 20.33 -17.85 1.11
C ILE A 150 19.73 -18.41 -0.18
N VAL A 151 20.05 -17.81 -1.33
CA VAL A 151 19.58 -18.29 -2.65
C VAL A 151 20.03 -19.73 -2.91
N LEU A 152 21.32 -20.01 -2.75
CA LEU A 152 21.89 -21.33 -2.98
C LEU A 152 21.28 -22.39 -2.07
N ALA A 153 21.12 -22.07 -0.77
CA ALA A 153 20.51 -22.98 0.18
C ALA A 153 19.02 -23.21 -0.12
N SER A 154 18.30 -22.18 -0.56
CA SER A 154 16.89 -22.28 -0.93
C SER A 154 16.68 -23.10 -2.20
N PHE A 155 17.55 -22.97 -3.20
CA PHE A 155 17.52 -23.82 -4.41
C PHE A 155 17.81 -25.28 -4.07
N LYS A 156 18.83 -25.54 -3.25
CA LYS A 156 19.13 -26.91 -2.80
C LYS A 156 17.93 -27.52 -2.06
N LEU A 157 17.31 -26.77 -1.16
CA LEU A 157 16.12 -27.23 -0.45
C LEU A 157 14.98 -27.56 -1.43
N LEU A 158 14.71 -26.67 -2.38
CA LEU A 158 13.66 -26.84 -3.38
C LEU A 158 13.86 -28.10 -4.22
N GLU A 159 15.08 -28.35 -4.69
CA GLU A 159 15.41 -29.52 -5.53
C GLU A 159 15.36 -30.85 -4.77
N THR A 160 15.61 -30.83 -3.46
CA THR A 160 15.59 -32.03 -2.62
C THR A 160 14.22 -32.31 -1.98
N THR A 161 13.29 -31.36 -2.04
CA THR A 161 11.97 -31.52 -1.42
C THR A 161 11.08 -32.42 -2.28
N GLN A 162 10.55 -33.48 -1.67
CA GLN A 162 9.63 -34.40 -2.34
C GLN A 162 8.19 -33.90 -2.30
N GLY A 163 7.39 -34.29 -3.30
CA GLY A 163 5.95 -34.00 -3.35
C GLY A 163 5.58 -32.62 -3.91
N LEU A 164 6.56 -31.82 -4.37
CA LEU A 164 6.30 -30.57 -5.07
C LEU A 164 6.12 -30.82 -6.58
N PRO A 165 5.04 -30.34 -7.22
CA PRO A 165 4.88 -30.41 -8.67
C PRO A 165 5.92 -29.57 -9.41
N SER A 166 6.28 -29.98 -10.63
CA SER A 166 7.28 -29.29 -11.45
C SER A 166 6.93 -27.83 -11.72
N GLU A 167 5.65 -27.54 -11.97
CA GLU A 167 5.17 -26.18 -12.21
C GLU A 167 5.39 -25.27 -10.99
N TYR A 168 5.16 -25.78 -9.78
CA TYR A 168 5.44 -25.04 -8.55
C TYR A 168 6.95 -24.82 -8.38
N ILE A 169 7.76 -25.84 -8.64
CA ILE A 169 9.23 -25.73 -8.57
C ILE A 169 9.74 -24.62 -9.51
N ASP A 170 9.19 -24.52 -10.71
CA ASP A 170 9.60 -23.50 -11.67
C ASP A 170 9.21 -22.09 -11.23
N LYS A 171 7.99 -21.90 -10.70
CA LYS A 171 7.52 -20.64 -10.12
C LYS A 171 8.35 -20.25 -8.90
N GLU A 172 8.62 -21.19 -8.01
CA GLU A 172 9.38 -20.94 -6.79
C GLU A 172 10.86 -20.66 -7.05
N ARG A 173 11.46 -21.28 -8.07
CA ARG A 173 12.83 -20.93 -8.49
C ARG A 173 12.93 -19.46 -8.91
N ARG A 174 11.94 -18.95 -9.63
CA ARG A 174 11.87 -17.52 -9.97
C ARG A 174 11.61 -16.66 -8.74
N ASN A 175 10.71 -17.08 -7.85
CA ASN A 175 10.40 -16.38 -6.61
C ASN A 175 11.63 -16.21 -5.69
N ILE A 176 12.48 -17.24 -5.54
CA ILE A 176 13.75 -17.14 -4.80
C ILE A 176 14.67 -16.08 -5.43
N ARG A 177 14.78 -16.05 -6.76
CA ARG A 177 15.55 -15.02 -7.48
C ARG A 177 14.95 -13.63 -7.27
N TYR A 178 13.63 -13.48 -7.32
CA TYR A 178 12.97 -12.21 -7.06
C TYR A 178 13.19 -11.74 -5.64
N SER A 179 13.12 -12.63 -4.64
CA SER A 179 13.46 -12.28 -3.25
C SER A 179 14.86 -11.68 -3.16
N TYR A 180 15.86 -12.29 -3.80
CA TYR A 180 17.22 -11.75 -3.84
C TYR A 180 17.31 -10.38 -4.51
N LEU A 181 16.77 -10.23 -5.73
CA LEU A 181 16.78 -8.95 -6.46
C LEU A 181 16.06 -7.85 -5.69
N SER A 182 14.96 -8.20 -5.03
CA SER A 182 14.17 -7.26 -4.24
C SER A 182 14.88 -6.82 -2.96
N ARG A 183 15.78 -7.66 -2.40
CA ARG A 183 16.68 -7.28 -1.30
C ARG A 183 17.82 -6.38 -1.77
N LEU A 184 18.38 -6.62 -2.96
CA LEU A 184 19.34 -5.69 -3.56
C LEU A 184 18.71 -4.31 -3.76
N ASN A 185 17.50 -4.26 -4.31
CA ASN A 185 16.81 -3.01 -4.59
C ASN A 185 16.43 -2.21 -3.32
N GLU A 186 16.22 -2.89 -2.19
CA GLU A 186 15.98 -2.25 -0.89
C GLU A 186 17.25 -1.75 -0.19
N PHE A 187 18.42 -2.23 -0.60
CA PHE A 187 19.64 -2.10 0.18
C PHE A 187 20.02 -0.64 0.41
N GLU A 188 20.00 0.21 -0.64
CA GLU A 188 20.36 1.62 -0.52
C GLU A 188 19.52 2.35 0.55
N GLY A 189 18.20 2.31 0.41
CA GLY A 189 17.28 3.00 1.34
C GLY A 189 17.32 2.41 2.75
N SER A 190 17.41 1.08 2.86
CA SER A 190 17.49 0.42 4.17
C SER A 190 18.81 0.72 4.87
N HIS A 191 19.93 0.69 4.14
CA HIS A 191 21.24 1.03 4.68
C HIS A 191 21.24 2.48 5.16
N ALA A 192 20.81 3.43 4.31
CA ALA A 192 20.70 4.84 4.66
C ALA A 192 19.89 5.07 5.95
N TYR A 193 18.73 4.41 6.06
CA TYR A 193 17.86 4.49 7.22
C TYR A 193 18.52 3.94 8.50
N TYR A 194 19.02 2.70 8.47
CA TYR A 194 19.54 2.04 9.67
C TYR A 194 20.90 2.58 10.11
N SER A 195 21.73 3.04 9.17
CA SER A 195 23.01 3.68 9.47
C SER A 195 22.87 5.17 9.82
N LYS A 196 21.68 5.75 9.62
CA LYS A 196 21.40 7.19 9.74
C LYS A 196 22.25 8.05 8.80
N THR A 197 22.60 7.52 7.62
CA THR A 197 23.33 8.22 6.57
C THR A 197 22.39 8.58 5.41
N LYS A 198 21.78 9.76 5.48
CA LYS A 198 20.70 10.16 4.55
C LYS A 198 21.11 10.14 3.07
N ASP A 199 22.37 10.41 2.78
CA ASP A 199 22.89 10.53 1.40
C ASP A 199 23.65 9.29 0.92
N PHE A 200 23.50 8.15 1.59
CA PHE A 200 24.14 6.91 1.15
C PHE A 200 23.68 6.50 -0.25
N LYS A 201 24.65 6.10 -1.09
CA LYS A 201 24.44 5.58 -2.43
C LYS A 201 25.23 4.29 -2.63
N VAL A 202 24.60 3.31 -3.26
CA VAL A 202 25.28 2.05 -3.59
C VAL A 202 26.32 2.26 -4.68
N SER A 203 27.33 1.39 -4.72
CA SER A 203 28.36 1.43 -5.75
C SER A 203 27.81 1.23 -7.16
N GLU A 204 28.52 1.78 -8.14
CA GLU A 204 28.19 1.59 -9.56
C GLU A 204 28.18 0.09 -9.90
N GLY A 205 27.12 -0.37 -10.56
CA GLY A 205 26.94 -1.77 -10.91
C GLY A 205 26.35 -2.65 -9.79
N PHE A 206 26.12 -2.12 -8.57
CA PHE A 206 25.48 -2.89 -7.50
C PHE A 206 24.10 -3.44 -7.92
N LEU A 207 23.32 -2.66 -8.67
CA LEU A 207 21.98 -3.02 -9.15
C LEU A 207 21.96 -3.60 -10.58
N LYS A 208 23.11 -3.91 -11.19
CA LYS A 208 23.19 -4.38 -12.58
C LYS A 208 22.30 -5.61 -12.85
N GLU A 209 22.17 -6.48 -11.85
CA GLU A 209 21.36 -7.71 -11.93
C GLU A 209 19.85 -7.44 -12.12
N LEU A 210 19.37 -6.21 -11.86
CA LEU A 210 17.98 -5.79 -12.12
C LEU A 210 17.75 -5.28 -13.55
N GLU A 211 18.80 -4.93 -14.29
CA GLU A 211 18.68 -4.38 -15.65
C GLU A 211 18.13 -5.41 -16.64
N GLU A 212 18.37 -6.70 -16.38
CA GLU A 212 17.93 -7.82 -17.22
C GLU A 212 16.53 -8.34 -16.83
N LEU A 213 15.91 -7.78 -15.79
CA LEU A 213 14.63 -8.29 -15.30
C LEU A 213 13.49 -7.91 -16.26
N ASN A 214 12.70 -8.90 -16.65
CA ASN A 214 11.44 -8.67 -17.35
C ASN A 214 10.36 -8.25 -16.33
N TYR A 215 9.78 -7.06 -16.47
CA TYR A 215 8.74 -6.49 -15.60
C TYR A 215 7.30 -6.74 -16.08
N ASN A 216 7.09 -7.64 -17.05
CA ASN A 216 5.80 -7.86 -17.71
C ASN A 216 5.20 -9.26 -17.50
N ASN A 217 5.68 -10.04 -16.52
CA ASN A 217 5.15 -11.38 -16.25
C ASN A 217 4.00 -11.34 -15.24
N ALA A 218 2.76 -11.49 -15.72
CA ALA A 218 1.57 -11.49 -14.87
C ALA A 218 1.53 -12.68 -13.89
N GLU A 219 1.95 -13.87 -14.31
CA GLU A 219 1.99 -15.05 -13.43
C GLU A 219 2.89 -14.78 -12.22
N ASP A 220 4.09 -14.27 -12.47
CA ASP A 220 5.04 -13.95 -11.41
C ASP A 220 4.56 -12.80 -10.52
N TYR A 221 3.76 -11.88 -11.05
CA TYR A 221 3.14 -10.79 -10.27
C TYR A 221 2.15 -11.31 -9.22
N PHE A 222 1.35 -12.32 -9.57
CA PHE A 222 0.42 -12.94 -8.63
C PHE A 222 1.11 -14.00 -7.75
N PHE A 223 2.14 -14.67 -8.24
CA PHE A 223 2.84 -15.68 -7.45
C PHE A 223 3.85 -15.08 -6.45
N SER A 224 4.53 -13.99 -6.80
CA SER A 224 5.63 -13.42 -6.03
C SER A 224 5.36 -11.97 -5.66
N SER A 225 5.09 -11.71 -4.37
CA SER A 225 5.02 -10.34 -3.85
C SER A 225 6.33 -9.56 -4.01
N ASN A 226 7.47 -10.25 -4.01
CA ASN A 226 8.77 -9.64 -4.33
C ASN A 226 8.84 -9.18 -5.78
N TYR A 227 8.31 -9.95 -6.73
CA TYR A 227 8.20 -9.52 -8.11
C TYR A 227 7.26 -8.32 -8.26
N GLY A 228 6.07 -8.37 -7.65
CA GLY A 228 5.15 -7.23 -7.65
C GLY A 228 5.78 -5.95 -7.10
N ARG A 229 6.59 -6.06 -6.04
CA ARG A 229 7.38 -4.96 -5.47
C ARG A 229 8.46 -4.45 -6.43
N LEU A 230 9.20 -5.35 -7.09
CA LEU A 230 10.19 -4.99 -8.11
C LEU A 230 9.57 -4.22 -9.28
N VAL A 231 8.39 -4.65 -9.76
CA VAL A 231 7.64 -3.93 -10.81
C VAL A 231 7.23 -2.54 -10.33
N GLY A 232 6.69 -2.41 -9.11
CA GLY A 232 6.32 -1.11 -8.55
C GLY A 232 7.52 -0.16 -8.39
N ASN A 233 8.66 -0.68 -7.93
CA ASN A 233 9.90 0.08 -7.78
C ASN A 233 10.48 0.49 -9.15
N TYR A 234 10.42 -0.39 -10.15
CA TYR A 234 10.80 -0.07 -11.52
C TYR A 234 10.01 1.13 -12.06
N CYS A 235 8.68 1.11 -11.92
CA CYS A 235 7.83 2.23 -12.34
C CYS A 235 8.16 3.52 -11.57
N THR A 236 8.40 3.42 -10.25
CA THR A 236 8.75 4.57 -9.40
C THR A 236 10.07 5.21 -9.83
N GLU A 237 11.12 4.42 -10.07
CA GLU A 237 12.41 4.95 -10.53
C GLU A 237 12.33 5.55 -11.94
N HIS A 238 11.53 4.96 -12.85
CA HIS A 238 11.29 5.54 -14.17
C HIS A 238 10.54 6.87 -14.07
N ALA A 239 9.52 6.95 -13.20
CA ALA A 239 8.78 8.17 -12.93
C ALA A 239 9.67 9.28 -12.40
N ARG A 240 10.53 8.96 -11.42
CA ARG A 240 11.48 9.91 -10.84
C ARG A 240 12.43 10.46 -11.90
N LYS A 241 13.06 9.59 -12.70
CA LYS A 241 13.95 10.02 -13.81
C LYS A 241 13.21 10.89 -14.83
N LEU A 242 11.94 10.59 -15.10
CA LEU A 242 11.13 11.37 -16.04
C LEU A 242 10.80 12.75 -15.48
N SER A 243 10.37 12.84 -14.21
CA SER A 243 10.06 14.10 -13.53
C SER A 243 11.30 14.97 -13.27
N ASP A 244 12.47 14.36 -13.04
CA ASP A 244 13.74 15.08 -12.92
C ASP A 244 14.19 15.69 -14.28
N SER A 245 13.76 15.10 -15.40
CA SER A 245 14.19 15.52 -16.76
C SER A 245 13.21 16.48 -17.45
N ILE A 246 11.95 16.44 -17.05
CA ILE A 246 10.85 17.24 -17.60
C ILE A 246 10.03 17.68 -16.39
N GLU A 247 9.76 18.98 -16.24
CA GLU A 247 8.98 19.53 -15.12
C GLU A 247 7.52 19.06 -15.17
N ILE A 248 7.29 17.79 -14.83
CA ILE A 248 6.00 17.11 -14.81
C ILE A 248 5.67 16.66 -13.39
N ASP A 249 4.38 16.68 -13.08
CA ASP A 249 3.84 16.14 -11.84
C ASP A 249 4.25 14.67 -11.65
N GLN A 250 4.71 14.33 -10.44
CA GLN A 250 5.28 13.02 -10.13
C GLN A 250 4.25 11.88 -10.25
N ASP A 251 2.98 12.14 -9.93
CA ASP A 251 1.91 11.15 -10.03
C ASP A 251 1.56 10.88 -11.49
N VAL A 252 1.58 11.92 -12.34
CA VAL A 252 1.46 11.78 -13.80
C VAL A 252 2.66 11.03 -14.37
N ALA A 253 3.88 11.33 -13.91
CA ALA A 253 5.09 10.62 -14.30
C ALA A 253 5.02 9.13 -13.97
N TYR A 254 4.43 8.78 -12.82
CA TYR A 254 4.21 7.39 -12.42
C TYR A 254 3.28 6.65 -13.39
N LEU A 255 2.13 7.24 -13.74
CA LEU A 255 1.23 6.63 -14.73
C LEU A 255 1.90 6.48 -16.10
N LYS A 256 2.71 7.46 -16.53
CA LYS A 256 3.51 7.33 -17.76
C LYS A 256 4.48 6.16 -17.68
N ALA A 257 5.17 5.98 -16.55
CA ALA A 257 6.07 4.86 -16.32
C ALA A 257 5.32 3.52 -16.36
N VAL A 258 4.15 3.42 -15.71
CA VAL A 258 3.28 2.24 -15.78
C VAL A 258 2.87 1.94 -17.23
N ASN A 259 2.55 2.97 -18.02
CA ASN A 259 2.13 2.82 -19.42
C ASN A 259 3.24 2.32 -20.36
N THR A 260 4.50 2.27 -19.90
CA THR A 260 5.59 1.62 -20.64
C THR A 260 5.57 0.10 -20.53
N LEU A 261 4.85 -0.46 -19.55
CA LEU A 261 4.67 -1.90 -19.41
C LEU A 261 3.80 -2.44 -20.54
N SER A 262 4.18 -3.58 -21.11
CA SER A 262 3.43 -4.26 -22.16
C SER A 262 2.31 -5.14 -21.62
N ASN A 263 2.40 -5.60 -20.36
CA ASN A 263 1.37 -6.46 -19.76
C ASN A 263 0.15 -5.67 -19.28
N GLN A 264 -1.02 -5.91 -19.89
CA GLN A 264 -2.24 -5.16 -19.57
C GLN A 264 -2.79 -5.43 -18.17
N THR A 265 -2.68 -6.67 -17.66
CA THR A 265 -3.15 -7.03 -16.32
C THR A 265 -2.37 -6.26 -15.24
N ILE A 266 -1.04 -6.22 -15.37
CA ILE A 266 -0.18 -5.46 -14.45
C ILE A 266 -0.49 -3.97 -14.55
N LYS A 267 -0.66 -3.42 -15.77
CA LYS A 267 -1.04 -2.02 -15.96
C LYS A 267 -2.35 -1.67 -15.26
N ASN A 268 -3.41 -2.46 -15.47
CA ASN A 268 -4.71 -2.23 -14.82
C ASN A 268 -4.56 -2.17 -13.30
N ILE A 269 -3.81 -3.10 -12.71
CA ILE A 269 -3.57 -3.13 -11.26
C ILE A 269 -2.82 -1.89 -10.77
N LEU A 270 -1.72 -1.53 -11.44
CA LEU A 270 -0.89 -0.40 -11.02
C LEU A 270 -1.58 0.95 -11.23
N CYS A 271 -2.27 1.13 -12.37
CA CYS A 271 -3.09 2.31 -12.65
C CYS A 271 -4.19 2.45 -11.60
N TYR A 272 -4.95 1.38 -11.32
CA TYR A 272 -6.01 1.43 -10.31
C TYR A 272 -5.46 1.71 -8.91
N LYS A 273 -4.40 1.02 -8.48
CA LYS A 273 -3.76 1.27 -7.18
C LYS A 273 -3.27 2.72 -7.06
N SER A 274 -2.65 3.26 -8.10
CA SER A 274 -2.23 4.65 -8.14
C SER A 274 -3.44 5.58 -8.03
N ALA A 275 -4.48 5.39 -8.84
CA ALA A 275 -5.63 6.29 -8.88
C ALA A 275 -6.51 6.20 -7.63
N LYS A 276 -6.70 5.01 -7.08
CA LYS A 276 -7.52 4.76 -5.89
C LYS A 276 -7.09 5.64 -4.70
N TYR A 277 -5.78 5.84 -4.53
CA TYR A 277 -5.20 6.54 -3.38
C TYR A 277 -4.49 7.85 -3.74
N GLY A 278 -3.89 7.94 -4.94
CA GLY A 278 -3.01 9.02 -5.37
C GLY A 278 -3.70 10.17 -6.11
N ILE A 279 -4.82 9.93 -6.81
CA ILE A 279 -5.48 10.96 -7.64
C ILE A 279 -5.86 12.23 -6.85
N THR A 280 -6.02 12.14 -5.54
CA THR A 280 -6.39 13.28 -4.68
C THR A 280 -5.22 14.22 -4.37
N TYR A 281 -3.98 13.83 -4.72
CA TYR A 281 -2.75 14.56 -4.40
C TYR A 281 -2.04 15.19 -5.62
N THR A 282 -2.34 14.72 -6.82
CA THR A 282 -1.76 15.26 -8.05
C THR A 282 -2.04 16.75 -8.20
N SER A 283 -1.05 17.51 -8.65
CA SER A 283 -1.20 18.91 -9.02
C SER A 283 -1.76 19.10 -10.43
N ASP A 284 -1.79 18.04 -11.24
CA ASP A 284 -2.31 18.01 -12.62
C ASP A 284 -3.40 16.94 -12.77
N LEU A 285 -4.60 17.24 -12.24
CA LEU A 285 -5.73 16.30 -12.23
C LEU A 285 -6.16 15.87 -13.64
N GLU A 286 -6.16 16.79 -14.60
CA GLU A 286 -6.57 16.49 -15.98
C GLU A 286 -5.54 15.62 -16.69
N GLY A 287 -4.24 15.96 -16.58
CA GLY A 287 -3.16 15.15 -17.13
C GLY A 287 -3.08 13.77 -16.47
N TYR A 288 -3.29 13.69 -15.15
CA TYR A 288 -3.34 12.44 -14.41
C TYR A 288 -4.45 11.52 -14.92
N TYR A 289 -5.69 12.02 -14.99
CA TYR A 289 -6.82 11.22 -15.45
C TYR A 289 -6.68 10.81 -16.92
N ALA A 290 -6.17 11.71 -17.78
CA ALA A 290 -5.90 11.39 -19.18
C ALA A 290 -4.83 10.29 -19.33
N GLU A 291 -3.80 10.28 -18.49
CA GLU A 291 -2.77 9.23 -18.51
C GLU A 291 -3.28 7.90 -17.92
N TYR A 292 -4.15 7.96 -16.91
CA TYR A 292 -4.83 6.79 -16.35
C TYR A 292 -5.65 6.04 -17.41
N LEU A 293 -6.45 6.77 -18.20
CA LEU A 293 -7.28 6.20 -19.26
C LEU A 293 -6.47 5.54 -20.39
N LYS A 294 -5.22 5.95 -20.62
CA LYS A 294 -4.32 5.27 -21.58
C LYS A 294 -3.83 3.92 -21.06
N GLY A 295 -3.69 3.81 -19.74
CA GLY A 295 -3.14 2.64 -19.07
C GLY A 295 -4.14 1.56 -18.76
N SER A 296 -5.36 1.96 -18.37
CA SER A 296 -6.38 1.06 -17.83
C SER A 296 -7.46 0.68 -18.85
N THR A 297 -7.70 -0.61 -19.01
CA THR A 297 -8.80 -1.18 -19.81
C THR A 297 -9.90 -1.83 -18.96
N ASP A 298 -9.84 -1.70 -17.64
CA ASP A 298 -10.80 -2.30 -16.71
C ASP A 298 -12.01 -1.38 -16.51
N GLU A 299 -13.18 -1.78 -17.03
CA GLU A 299 -14.38 -0.94 -17.02
C GLU A 299 -14.89 -0.61 -15.61
N VAL A 300 -14.80 -1.56 -14.67
CA VAL A 300 -15.29 -1.38 -13.30
C VAL A 300 -14.42 -0.37 -12.57
N ASN A 301 -13.11 -0.56 -12.63
CA ASN A 301 -12.15 0.37 -12.03
C ASN A 301 -12.21 1.74 -12.71
N ASN A 302 -12.34 1.78 -14.04
CA ASN A 302 -12.43 3.04 -14.79
C ASN A 302 -13.64 3.87 -14.37
N LYS A 303 -14.81 3.25 -14.18
CA LYS A 303 -15.99 3.95 -13.69
C LYS A 303 -15.78 4.53 -12.29
N GLU A 304 -15.19 3.76 -11.38
CA GLU A 304 -14.92 4.23 -10.01
C GLU A 304 -13.95 5.43 -9.99
N ILE A 305 -12.90 5.37 -10.82
CA ILE A 305 -11.92 6.45 -10.93
C ILE A 305 -12.50 7.66 -11.66
N GLU A 306 -13.39 7.47 -12.64
CA GLU A 306 -14.13 8.56 -13.28
C GLU A 306 -15.00 9.32 -12.27
N GLU A 307 -15.73 8.62 -11.41
CA GLU A 307 -16.51 9.23 -10.33
C GLU A 307 -15.62 10.07 -9.39
N SER A 308 -14.45 9.53 -9.01
CA SER A 308 -13.46 10.27 -8.22
C SER A 308 -12.91 11.50 -8.96
N TYR A 309 -12.60 11.39 -10.24
CA TYR A 309 -12.12 12.49 -11.08
C TYR A 309 -13.16 13.60 -11.17
N LEU A 310 -14.42 13.27 -11.47
CA LEU A 310 -15.51 14.23 -11.59
C LEU A 310 -15.77 14.98 -10.28
N ALA A 311 -15.72 14.27 -9.14
CA ALA A 311 -15.81 14.90 -7.83
C ALA A 311 -14.63 15.85 -7.56
N LEU A 312 -13.39 15.42 -7.84
CA LEU A 312 -12.20 16.25 -7.64
C LEU A 312 -12.18 17.52 -8.50
N LYS A 313 -12.79 17.51 -9.70
CA LYS A 313 -12.93 18.73 -10.52
C LYS A 313 -13.65 19.86 -9.79
N THR A 314 -14.55 19.53 -8.87
CA THR A 314 -15.32 20.51 -8.10
C THR A 314 -14.51 21.20 -7.00
N VAL A 315 -13.37 20.62 -6.61
CA VAL A 315 -12.48 21.13 -5.55
C VAL A 315 -11.12 21.57 -6.09
N THR A 316 -11.09 22.06 -7.33
CA THR A 316 -9.89 22.63 -7.98
C THR A 316 -9.68 24.10 -7.63
N LYS A 317 -8.48 24.63 -7.93
CA LYS A 317 -8.13 26.03 -7.69
C LYS A 317 -9.15 26.99 -8.31
N GLY A 318 -9.60 27.95 -7.52
CA GLY A 318 -10.57 28.98 -7.88
C GLY A 318 -12.05 28.59 -7.68
N GLN A 319 -12.34 27.30 -7.42
CA GLN A 319 -13.71 26.89 -7.08
C GLN A 319 -14.07 27.28 -5.64
N PRO A 320 -15.35 27.52 -5.32
CA PRO A 320 -15.80 27.67 -3.95
C PRO A 320 -15.49 26.40 -3.14
N SER A 321 -14.98 26.58 -1.91
CA SER A 321 -14.76 25.46 -0.99
C SER A 321 -16.08 24.79 -0.60
N PRO A 322 -16.15 23.45 -0.55
CA PRO A 322 -17.08 22.76 0.34
C PRO A 322 -16.99 23.34 1.75
N LYS A 323 -18.12 23.43 2.46
CA LYS A 323 -18.18 24.05 3.78
C LYS A 323 -18.31 23.00 4.87
N PHE A 324 -17.64 23.24 5.99
CA PHE A 324 -18.03 22.66 7.26
C PHE A 324 -18.96 23.65 7.99
N GLU A 325 -19.96 23.12 8.69
CA GLU A 325 -20.98 23.90 9.39
C GLU A 325 -21.07 23.43 10.85
N GLY A 326 -20.92 24.36 11.79
CA GLY A 326 -21.15 24.10 13.21
C GLY A 326 -20.20 23.07 13.84
N TYR A 327 -18.96 22.94 13.36
CA TYR A 327 -17.99 22.00 13.94
C TYR A 327 -17.61 22.43 15.36
N GLU A 328 -17.49 21.45 16.27
CA GLU A 328 -17.22 21.71 17.68
C GLU A 328 -15.80 22.25 17.87
N ASN A 329 -15.69 23.36 18.60
CA ASN A 329 -14.42 23.97 18.98
C ASN A 329 -13.99 23.48 20.39
N ILE A 330 -12.72 23.71 20.75
CA ILE A 330 -12.14 23.22 22.01
C ILE A 330 -12.91 23.73 23.24
N ASP A 331 -13.35 24.98 23.20
CA ASP A 331 -14.09 25.68 24.24
C ASP A 331 -15.60 25.30 24.30
N GLY A 332 -16.04 24.40 23.42
CA GLY A 332 -17.42 23.94 23.32
C GLY A 332 -18.33 24.86 22.50
N THR A 333 -17.80 25.94 21.92
CA THR A 333 -18.49 26.70 20.88
C THR A 333 -18.47 25.95 19.55
N THR A 334 -19.08 26.52 18.51
CA THR A 334 -19.07 25.95 17.17
C THR A 334 -18.53 26.95 16.17
N THR A 335 -17.76 26.47 15.20
CA THR A 335 -17.23 27.29 14.10
C THR A 335 -17.65 26.69 12.77
N SER A 336 -18.11 27.54 11.86
CA SER A 336 -18.41 27.22 10.46
C SER A 336 -17.40 27.90 9.54
N LEU A 337 -17.22 27.39 8.31
CA LEU A 337 -16.29 27.99 7.37
C LEU A 337 -16.65 29.45 7.04
N ASP A 338 -17.95 29.77 7.00
CA ASP A 338 -18.44 31.12 6.73
C ASP A 338 -18.07 32.14 7.82
N ASP A 339 -17.77 31.70 9.04
CA ASP A 339 -17.32 32.57 10.15
C ASP A 339 -15.91 33.12 9.92
N LEU A 340 -15.15 32.51 8.99
CA LEU A 340 -13.76 32.85 8.68
C LEU A 340 -13.60 33.71 7.42
N LYS A 341 -14.71 34.11 6.79
CA LYS A 341 -14.69 34.96 5.59
C LYS A 341 -13.94 36.27 5.83
N GLY A 342 -13.20 36.70 4.81
CA GLY A 342 -12.34 37.89 4.85
C GLY A 342 -10.87 37.60 5.17
N LYS A 343 -10.55 36.36 5.60
CA LYS A 343 -9.18 35.91 5.88
C LYS A 343 -8.82 34.72 4.99
N TYR A 344 -7.53 34.55 4.70
CA TYR A 344 -7.07 33.27 4.19
C TYR A 344 -7.28 32.20 5.28
N VAL A 345 -7.54 30.96 4.88
CA VAL A 345 -7.73 29.86 5.83
C VAL A 345 -6.82 28.71 5.45
N TYR A 346 -5.84 28.40 6.29
CA TYR A 346 -4.99 27.21 6.17
C TYR A 346 -5.54 26.12 7.07
N ILE A 347 -6.09 25.08 6.44
CA ILE A 347 -6.75 23.97 7.11
C ILE A 347 -5.80 22.78 7.16
N ASP A 348 -5.56 22.21 8.35
CA ASP A 348 -4.94 20.90 8.52
C ASP A 348 -5.95 19.87 9.03
N VAL A 349 -6.15 18.80 8.27
CA VAL A 349 -7.00 17.67 8.68
C VAL A 349 -6.11 16.60 9.29
N TRP A 350 -6.37 16.26 10.55
CA TRP A 350 -5.50 15.44 11.38
C TRP A 350 -6.26 14.52 12.35
N ALA A 351 -5.56 13.71 13.12
CA ALA A 351 -6.14 12.93 14.22
C ALA A 351 -5.10 12.54 15.27
N THR A 352 -5.54 12.25 16.50
CA THR A 352 -4.65 11.91 17.63
C THR A 352 -3.78 10.66 17.38
N TRP A 353 -4.31 9.70 16.63
CA TRP A 353 -3.65 8.46 16.25
C TRP A 353 -2.76 8.58 15.01
N CYS A 354 -2.80 9.72 14.30
CA CYS A 354 -2.00 9.95 13.10
C CYS A 354 -0.55 10.31 13.46
N GLY A 355 0.36 9.33 13.30
CA GLY A 355 1.80 9.53 13.51
C GLY A 355 2.40 10.66 12.66
N PRO A 356 2.22 10.66 11.32
CA PRO A 356 2.74 11.72 10.46
C PRO A 356 2.17 13.11 10.76
N CYS A 357 0.89 13.22 11.11
CA CYS A 357 0.29 14.50 11.50
C CYS A 357 0.99 15.10 12.73
N LYS A 358 1.26 14.26 13.74
CA LYS A 358 2.00 14.70 14.95
C LYS A 358 3.42 15.15 14.66
N ALA A 359 4.06 14.63 13.61
CA ALA A 359 5.38 15.08 13.19
C ALA A 359 5.37 16.50 12.59
N GLU A 360 4.23 16.95 12.05
CA GLU A 360 4.07 18.31 11.49
C GLU A 360 3.74 19.37 12.54
N ILE A 361 3.23 18.98 13.73
CA ILE A 361 2.81 19.90 14.80
C ILE A 361 3.88 20.94 15.17
N PRO A 362 5.17 20.60 15.39
CA PRO A 362 6.18 21.60 15.73
C PRO A 362 6.36 22.66 14.64
N TYR A 363 6.24 22.25 13.37
CA TYR A 363 6.36 23.15 12.22
C TYR A 363 5.11 24.01 12.06
N LEU A 364 3.92 23.45 12.31
CA LEU A 364 2.67 24.21 12.31
C LEU A 364 2.72 25.35 13.33
N LYS A 365 3.20 25.09 14.55
CA LYS A 365 3.36 26.11 15.60
C LYS A 365 4.33 27.22 15.18
N GLU A 366 5.41 26.88 14.48
CA GLU A 366 6.38 27.87 14.00
C GLU A 366 5.79 28.76 12.91
N VAL A 367 5.11 28.16 11.92
CA VAL A 367 4.45 28.91 10.84
C VAL A 367 3.32 29.77 11.38
N GLU A 368 2.49 29.25 12.29
CA GLU A 368 1.42 30.02 12.95
C GLU A 368 1.99 31.26 13.65
N LYS A 369 3.07 31.09 14.43
CA LYS A 369 3.75 32.20 15.11
C LYS A 369 4.31 33.22 14.13
N GLN A 370 4.92 32.79 13.03
CA GLN A 370 5.45 33.67 11.99
C GLN A 370 4.35 34.51 11.33
N TYR A 371 3.14 33.96 11.19
CA TYR A 371 2.02 34.60 10.49
C TYR A 371 0.90 35.12 11.41
N HIS A 372 1.11 35.20 12.74
CA HIS A 372 0.03 35.53 13.69
C HIS A 372 -0.65 36.89 13.48
N ASP A 373 0.09 37.90 12.99
CA ASP A 373 -0.42 39.25 12.69
C ASP A 373 -0.81 39.43 11.21
N LYS A 374 -0.85 38.33 10.45
CA LYS A 374 -1.14 38.35 9.01
C LYS A 374 -2.61 38.00 8.75
N ASN A 375 -3.06 38.24 7.51
CA ASN A 375 -4.46 38.01 7.14
C ASN A 375 -4.76 36.51 6.88
N ILE A 376 -4.49 35.65 7.86
CA ILE A 376 -4.64 34.20 7.74
C ILE A 376 -5.09 33.58 9.07
N GLU A 377 -5.97 32.59 9.00
CA GLU A 377 -6.36 31.73 10.12
C GLU A 377 -5.83 30.31 9.91
N PHE A 378 -5.32 29.72 10.98
CA PHE A 378 -4.91 28.32 11.02
C PHE A 378 -6.04 27.51 11.67
N VAL A 379 -6.56 26.50 10.96
CA VAL A 379 -7.71 25.71 11.37
C VAL A 379 -7.36 24.23 11.34
N SER A 380 -7.22 23.62 12.51
CA SER A 380 -6.97 22.20 12.63
C SER A 380 -8.27 21.44 12.83
N ILE A 381 -8.64 20.61 11.85
CA ILE A 381 -9.85 19.79 11.89
C ILE A 381 -9.46 18.35 12.23
N SER A 382 -9.81 17.90 13.45
CA SER A 382 -9.67 16.52 13.85
C SER A 382 -10.75 15.63 13.22
N VAL A 383 -10.33 14.49 12.66
CA VAL A 383 -11.20 13.39 12.24
C VAL A 383 -11.16 12.22 13.22
N ASP A 384 -10.86 12.49 14.49
CA ASP A 384 -11.10 11.53 15.57
C ASP A 384 -12.58 11.18 15.66
N THR A 385 -12.89 9.92 15.99
CA THR A 385 -14.28 9.51 16.18
C THR A 385 -14.87 10.15 17.43
N PRO A 386 -16.21 10.31 17.53
CA PRO A 386 -16.86 10.91 18.70
C PRO A 386 -16.43 10.28 20.05
N ASN A 387 -16.17 8.97 20.08
CA ASN A 387 -15.69 8.25 21.27
C ASN A 387 -14.26 8.62 21.70
N ASN A 388 -13.50 9.33 20.85
CA ASN A 388 -12.15 9.81 21.13
C ASN A 388 -12.09 11.34 21.32
N ARG A 389 -13.25 12.02 21.40
CA ARG A 389 -13.34 13.47 21.62
C ARG A 389 -12.49 13.95 22.80
N ASP A 390 -12.55 13.28 23.95
CA ASP A 390 -11.78 13.69 25.13
C ASP A 390 -10.27 13.51 24.95
N LYS A 391 -9.84 12.51 24.16
CA LYS A 391 -8.42 12.35 23.80
C LYS A 391 -7.95 13.47 22.88
N TRP A 392 -8.80 13.89 21.95
CA TRP A 392 -8.52 15.04 21.09
C TRP A 392 -8.34 16.31 21.94
N LYS A 393 -9.28 16.62 22.85
CA LYS A 393 -9.15 17.78 23.75
C LYS A 393 -7.87 17.73 24.59
N ALA A 394 -7.58 16.58 25.19
CA ALA A 394 -6.37 16.38 25.98
C ALA A 394 -5.09 16.59 25.15
N MET A 395 -5.07 16.14 23.89
CA MET A 395 -3.90 16.33 23.02
C MET A 395 -3.72 17.78 22.57
N VAL A 396 -4.81 18.49 22.29
CA VAL A 396 -4.78 19.93 21.99
C VAL A 396 -4.13 20.70 23.14
N GLU A 397 -4.52 20.40 24.37
CA GLU A 397 -3.95 21.00 25.59
C GLU A 397 -2.49 20.57 25.80
N GLU A 398 -2.18 19.26 25.75
CA GLU A 398 -0.84 18.71 25.98
C GLU A 398 0.20 19.24 24.98
N LYS A 399 -0.19 19.40 23.71
CA LYS A 399 0.71 19.90 22.66
C LYS A 399 0.69 21.41 22.52
N GLU A 400 -0.17 22.09 23.30
CA GLU A 400 -0.40 23.53 23.25
C GLU A 400 -0.65 23.97 21.80
N LEU A 401 -1.63 23.33 21.14
CA LEU A 401 -1.99 23.67 19.77
C LEU A 401 -2.69 25.02 19.74
N GLY A 402 -2.19 25.93 18.90
CA GLY A 402 -2.78 27.24 18.65
C GLY A 402 -3.88 27.20 17.60
N GLY A 403 -4.23 28.36 17.06
CA GLY A 403 -5.25 28.50 16.04
C GLY A 403 -6.63 28.02 16.47
N ILE A 404 -7.47 27.72 15.48
CA ILE A 404 -8.82 27.21 15.67
C ILE A 404 -8.76 25.68 15.64
N GLN A 405 -9.19 25.04 16.73
CA GLN A 405 -9.15 23.59 16.88
C GLN A 405 -10.56 23.02 16.81
N LEU A 406 -10.87 22.31 15.74
CA LEU A 406 -12.21 21.78 15.45
C LEU A 406 -12.25 20.26 15.47
N LEU A 407 -13.38 19.70 15.90
CA LEU A 407 -13.70 18.28 15.72
C LEU A 407 -14.75 18.14 14.60
N ALA A 408 -14.44 17.33 13.60
CA ALA A 408 -15.37 17.02 12.53
C ALA A 408 -16.58 16.25 13.06
N ASP A 409 -17.77 16.61 12.58
CA ASP A 409 -19.05 16.10 13.09
C ASP A 409 -19.22 14.58 12.96
N ASN A 410 -18.61 13.98 11.94
CA ASN A 410 -18.66 12.54 11.70
C ASN A 410 -17.31 11.95 11.26
N ALA A 411 -16.20 12.41 11.86
CA ALA A 411 -14.85 11.93 11.56
C ALA A 411 -14.55 11.93 10.04
N PHE A 412 -14.11 10.80 9.46
CA PHE A 412 -13.88 10.69 8.02
C PHE A 412 -15.16 10.77 7.16
N ASP A 413 -16.31 10.41 7.73
CA ASP A 413 -17.60 10.42 7.03
C ASP A 413 -18.27 11.80 7.04
N SER A 414 -17.62 12.80 7.64
CA SER A 414 -18.08 14.19 7.62
C SER A 414 -18.17 14.71 6.19
N LYS A 415 -19.23 15.45 5.86
CA LYS A 415 -19.49 15.91 4.49
C LYS A 415 -18.31 16.70 3.90
N PHE A 416 -17.70 17.60 4.67
CA PHE A 416 -16.53 18.37 4.23
C PHE A 416 -15.36 17.45 3.82
N VAL A 417 -15.10 16.39 4.59
CA VAL A 417 -14.01 15.43 4.34
C VAL A 417 -14.30 14.60 3.08
N GLN A 418 -15.56 14.19 2.91
CA GLN A 418 -16.02 13.44 1.74
C GLN A 418 -16.05 14.28 0.45
N ASP A 419 -16.50 15.53 0.53
CA ASP A 419 -16.57 16.45 -0.62
C ASP A 419 -15.16 16.79 -1.16
N TYR A 420 -14.15 16.84 -0.28
CA TYR A 420 -12.74 16.94 -0.67
C TYR A 420 -12.08 15.61 -1.05
N LEU A 421 -12.81 14.49 -0.96
CA LEU A 421 -12.29 13.13 -1.14
C LEU A 421 -11.01 12.86 -0.33
N ILE A 422 -10.99 13.29 0.93
CA ILE A 422 -9.83 13.08 1.81
C ILE A 422 -9.79 11.61 2.22
N LYS A 423 -8.95 10.83 1.54
CA LYS A 423 -8.77 9.38 1.77
C LYS A 423 -7.67 9.06 2.80
N GLY A 424 -6.94 10.07 3.27
CA GLY A 424 -5.85 9.89 4.23
C GLY A 424 -5.42 11.23 4.83
N ILE A 425 -4.72 11.16 5.95
CA ILE A 425 -4.21 12.31 6.71
C ILE A 425 -2.69 12.16 6.96
N PRO A 426 -1.93 13.26 7.08
CA PRO A 426 -2.38 14.66 7.10
C PRO A 426 -2.84 15.15 5.72
N ARG A 427 -3.83 16.04 5.71
CA ARG A 427 -4.28 16.78 4.52
C ARG A 427 -4.25 18.26 4.81
N PHE A 428 -3.73 19.06 3.88
CA PHE A 428 -3.67 20.51 4.03
C PHE A 428 -4.42 21.19 2.88
N ILE A 429 -5.20 22.23 3.19
CA ILE A 429 -6.00 22.99 2.23
C ILE A 429 -5.76 24.47 2.52
N LEU A 430 -5.65 25.28 1.47
CA LEU A 430 -5.57 26.74 1.60
C LEU A 430 -6.72 27.39 0.83
N LEU A 431 -7.45 28.26 1.54
CA LEU A 431 -8.58 29.02 1.00
C LEU A 431 -8.26 30.51 1.00
N ASP A 432 -8.83 31.22 0.03
CA ASP A 432 -8.74 32.68 -0.08
C ASP A 432 -9.78 33.39 0.82
N PRO A 433 -9.68 34.72 1.01
CA PRO A 433 -10.64 35.51 1.80
C PRO A 433 -12.11 35.44 1.36
N GLN A 434 -12.39 35.00 0.13
CA GLN A 434 -13.74 34.79 -0.37
C GLN A 434 -14.26 33.37 -0.09
N GLY A 435 -13.41 32.48 0.42
CA GLY A 435 -13.70 31.07 0.66
C GLY A 435 -13.52 30.20 -0.59
N ASN A 436 -12.80 30.68 -1.62
CA ASN A 436 -12.43 29.85 -2.77
C ASN A 436 -11.11 29.13 -2.52
N ILE A 437 -10.93 28.00 -3.19
CA ILE A 437 -9.78 27.14 -3.04
C ILE A 437 -8.56 27.78 -3.72
N VAL A 438 -7.53 28.08 -2.95
CA VAL A 438 -6.19 28.40 -3.51
C VAL A 438 -5.50 27.12 -3.92
N THR A 439 -5.51 26.12 -3.03
CA THR A 439 -5.07 24.76 -3.30
C THR A 439 -5.77 23.78 -2.36
N ALA A 440 -6.29 22.69 -2.91
CA ALA A 440 -6.88 21.60 -2.14
C ALA A 440 -5.82 20.62 -1.60
N ASN A 441 -4.55 20.77 -1.99
CA ASN A 441 -3.41 19.99 -1.50
C ASN A 441 -2.24 20.94 -1.20
N ALA A 442 -2.41 21.76 -0.16
CA ALA A 442 -1.42 22.74 0.24
C ALA A 442 -0.11 22.07 0.72
N PRO A 443 1.05 22.75 0.59
CA PRO A 443 2.27 22.26 1.22
C PRO A 443 2.07 22.09 2.73
N ARG A 444 2.64 21.00 3.26
CA ARG A 444 2.69 20.74 4.71
C ARG A 444 3.55 21.77 5.45
N PRO A 445 3.36 21.98 6.76
CA PRO A 445 4.11 22.97 7.53
C PRO A 445 5.63 22.77 7.52
N SER A 446 6.11 21.52 7.50
CA SER A 446 7.55 21.22 7.40
C SER A 446 8.18 21.51 6.03
N ASN A 447 7.38 21.85 5.01
CA ASN A 447 7.87 22.08 3.66
C ASN A 447 8.02 23.59 3.40
N GLU A 448 9.24 24.02 3.05
CA GLU A 448 9.57 25.42 2.75
C GLU A 448 8.70 26.04 1.65
N LYS A 449 8.11 25.22 0.76
CA LYS A 449 7.14 25.68 -0.25
C LYS A 449 5.89 26.32 0.34
N LEU A 450 5.55 26.03 1.61
CA LEU A 450 4.40 26.67 2.27
C LEU A 450 4.66 28.17 2.46
N VAL A 451 5.82 28.52 3.02
CA VAL A 451 6.22 29.91 3.24
C VAL A 451 6.34 30.65 1.92
N ALA A 452 6.94 30.02 0.91
CA ALA A 452 7.01 30.60 -0.44
C ALA A 452 5.61 30.91 -1.02
N LEU A 453 4.64 29.99 -0.85
CA LEU A 453 3.26 30.21 -1.28
C LEU A 453 2.61 31.37 -0.52
N PHE A 454 2.83 31.47 0.78
CA PHE A 454 2.30 32.57 1.60
C PHE A 454 2.89 33.93 1.19
N ASP A 455 4.18 33.98 0.88
CA ASP A 455 4.85 35.19 0.40
C ASP A 455 4.33 35.61 -1.00
N GLU A 456 4.08 34.67 -1.90
CA GLU A 456 3.43 34.92 -3.20
C GLU A 456 2.04 35.54 -3.05
N LEU A 457 1.28 35.08 -2.05
CA LEU A 457 -0.05 35.60 -1.71
C LEU A 457 0.00 36.93 -0.93
N LYS A 458 1.20 37.37 -0.54
CA LYS A 458 1.47 38.62 0.20
C LYS A 458 0.75 38.69 1.54
N LEU A 459 0.77 37.58 2.29
CA LEU A 459 0.24 37.49 3.64
C LEU A 459 1.00 38.37 4.65
#